data_AF-A0A661MAX2-F1
#
_entry.id   AF-A0A661MAX2-F1
#
_cell.length_a   1.000
_cell.length_b   1.000
_cell.length_c   1.000
_cell.angle_alpha   90.00
_cell.angle_beta   90.00
_cell.angle_gamma   90.00
#
_symmetry.space_group_name_H-M   'P 1'
#
loop_
_entity.id
_entity.type
_entity.pdbx_description
1 polymer ?
#
loop_
_entity_poly.entity_id
_entity_poly.type
_entity_poly.pdbx_seq_one_letter_code
_entity_poly.pdbx_strand_id
1 'polypeptide(L)'
;CDNFSEVALGLSESQVLQEAERCLQCGLCAECLLCAEVCGPVGAINHAEDTVHTAEHAGVVIIADPHAVPPVKGEDVIRAYGPKAAKPDVYAMICRGYAAAAQAMVLLSGTSVRPKGRGFSFSPPDPHLSPEIRVGVFVCRCNDSLGWSEEMESYVLGLEGRDDVVHSQILSAACVPEGYSAILRAVREKGLTRLVLASCVCCPLDFVCSACTDQRSRLKEGLFRGTGISRSMVETCNVRGEALRLLGTDPDAAHNRFQGLIERSVNRARRLKPLPTPARIYNFTTAVVGESESALTCALTLAEAGLEVFLFGSPGNRRNQGLSHPNILLFRDATVKGLSGTLGDFQVFIDSNGRAQTLQVGAVIVGERFRRKLPYYPQEGLKGSAVNAAMQKKGVTGVPFLTPGATSISGLFLAAPPDLPVSERKKGAAAAVLAAAVMPRGPRQSKGYTVVVNEAVCRGCGRCFNVCPYQAITFERNAVGGWHAVVDEALCKGCGNCISVCPSNAADSPYRDQAYLEQLLEEVLAS
;
A
#
# COMPACT_ATOMS: atom_id res chain seq x y z
N CYS A 1 -11.89 29.95 -21.35
CA CYS A 1 -12.58 28.67 -21.09
C CYS A 1 -12.07 28.18 -19.75
N ASP A 2 -12.77 28.57 -18.67
CA ASP A 2 -12.13 28.71 -17.34
C ASP A 2 -12.68 27.73 -16.30
N ASN A 3 -13.42 26.70 -16.72
CA ASN A 3 -13.71 25.58 -15.84
C ASN A 3 -13.78 24.29 -16.65
N PHE A 4 -13.16 23.23 -16.14
CA PHE A 4 -13.18 21.88 -16.72
C PHE A 4 -14.55 21.20 -16.58
N SER A 5 -15.66 21.95 -16.52
CA SER A 5 -17.01 21.40 -16.31
C SER A 5 -17.43 20.46 -17.44
N GLU A 6 -16.92 20.72 -18.65
CA GLU A 6 -17.10 19.90 -19.85
C GLU A 6 -16.37 18.55 -19.77
N VAL A 7 -15.35 18.43 -18.91
CA VAL A 7 -14.56 17.20 -18.69
C VAL A 7 -14.97 16.49 -17.39
N ALA A 8 -15.54 17.23 -16.44
CA ALA A 8 -16.04 16.75 -15.16
C ALA A 8 -17.56 16.49 -15.18
N LEU A 9 -18.05 15.79 -16.21
CA LEU A 9 -19.40 15.23 -16.19
C LEU A 9 -19.41 14.00 -15.27
N GLY A 10 -19.37 14.25 -13.96
CA GLY A 10 -19.76 13.25 -12.98
C GLY A 10 -21.22 12.86 -13.20
N LEU A 11 -21.59 11.67 -12.72
CA LEU A 11 -22.98 11.26 -12.66
C LEU A 11 -23.79 12.32 -11.91
N SER A 12 -24.97 12.69 -12.41
CA SER A 12 -25.93 13.51 -11.66
C SER A 12 -26.27 12.83 -10.33
N GLU A 13 -26.78 13.57 -9.35
CA GLU A 13 -27.21 12.97 -8.07
C GLU A 13 -28.18 11.80 -8.29
N SER A 14 -29.10 11.92 -9.26
CA SER A 14 -30.00 10.83 -9.65
C SER A 14 -29.26 9.63 -10.24
N GLN A 15 -28.27 9.83 -11.10
CA GLN A 15 -27.47 8.76 -11.68
C GLN A 15 -26.54 8.11 -10.65
N VAL A 16 -25.99 8.88 -9.69
CA VAL A 16 -25.20 8.36 -8.57
C VAL A 16 -26.07 7.49 -7.68
N LEU A 17 -27.29 7.94 -7.34
CA LEU A 17 -28.22 7.16 -6.54
C LEU A 17 -28.62 5.88 -7.26
N GLN A 18 -28.91 5.94 -8.56
CA GLN A 18 -29.27 4.79 -9.38
C GLN A 18 -28.10 3.80 -9.54
N GLU A 19 -26.88 4.30 -9.75
CA GLU A 19 -25.68 3.47 -9.84
C GLU A 19 -25.27 2.88 -8.48
N ALA A 20 -25.45 3.65 -7.39
CA ALA A 20 -25.24 3.18 -6.04
C ALA A 20 -26.28 2.13 -5.63
N GLU A 21 -27.56 2.32 -5.98
CA GLU A 21 -28.61 1.29 -5.82
C GLU A 21 -28.26 0.04 -6.62
N ARG A 22 -27.77 0.19 -7.86
CA ARG A 22 -27.29 -0.93 -8.67
C ARG A 22 -26.10 -1.64 -8.04
N CYS A 23 -25.14 -0.90 -7.47
CA CYS A 23 -24.03 -1.46 -6.70
C CYS A 23 -24.50 -2.14 -5.40
N LEU A 24 -25.52 -1.62 -4.73
CA LEU A 24 -26.11 -2.19 -3.53
C LEU A 24 -26.94 -3.45 -3.83
N GLN A 25 -27.47 -3.59 -5.05
CA GLN A 25 -28.11 -4.83 -5.52
C GLN A 25 -27.12 -5.98 -5.76
N CYS A 26 -25.82 -5.72 -5.80
CA CYS A 26 -24.79 -6.76 -5.91
C CYS A 26 -24.11 -7.13 -4.58
N GLY A 27 -24.56 -6.57 -3.46
CA GLY A 27 -24.00 -6.86 -2.13
C GLY A 27 -24.61 -8.09 -1.45
N LEU A 28 -25.79 -8.54 -1.90
CA LEU A 28 -26.53 -9.70 -1.40
C LEU A 28 -27.30 -10.34 -2.58
N CYS A 29 -27.47 -11.66 -2.58
CA CYS A 29 -28.23 -12.37 -3.61
C CYS A 29 -29.67 -11.82 -3.69
N ALA A 30 -30.09 -11.36 -4.87
CA ALA A 30 -31.47 -10.90 -5.12
C ALA A 30 -32.38 -12.01 -5.67
N GLU A 31 -31.89 -13.26 -5.72
CA GLU A 31 -32.58 -14.43 -6.27
C GLU A 31 -33.13 -14.25 -7.69
N CYS A 32 -32.60 -13.28 -8.45
CA CYS A 32 -33.01 -13.02 -9.82
C CYS A 32 -32.50 -14.06 -10.83
N LEU A 33 -31.65 -14.99 -10.40
CA LEU A 33 -31.03 -16.08 -11.17
C LEU A 33 -30.26 -15.68 -12.44
N LEU A 34 -30.12 -14.38 -12.74
CA LEU A 34 -29.33 -13.88 -13.89
C LEU A 34 -27.87 -14.34 -13.83
N CYS A 35 -27.31 -14.52 -12.63
CA CYS A 35 -25.98 -15.09 -12.47
C CYS A 35 -25.89 -16.56 -12.92
N ALA A 36 -26.95 -17.36 -12.72
CA ALA A 36 -27.01 -18.75 -13.19
C ALA A 36 -27.15 -18.84 -14.72
N GLU A 37 -27.87 -17.90 -15.33
CA GLU A 37 -27.94 -17.76 -16.79
C GLU A 37 -26.57 -17.38 -17.38
N VAL A 38 -25.97 -16.30 -16.89
CA VAL A 38 -24.68 -15.78 -17.39
C VAL A 38 -23.54 -16.78 -17.16
N CYS A 39 -23.52 -17.48 -16.02
CA CYS A 39 -22.49 -18.47 -15.70
C CYS A 39 -22.85 -19.90 -16.13
N GLY A 40 -24.04 -20.12 -16.72
CA GLY A 40 -24.55 -21.44 -17.11
C GLY A 40 -23.57 -22.27 -17.94
N PRO A 41 -22.91 -21.71 -18.97
CA PRO A 41 -21.95 -22.45 -19.80
C PRO A 41 -20.75 -23.02 -19.04
N VAL A 42 -20.35 -22.40 -17.93
CA VAL A 42 -19.21 -22.83 -17.10
C VAL A 42 -19.65 -23.50 -15.80
N GLY A 43 -20.95 -23.59 -15.53
CA GLY A 43 -21.51 -24.20 -14.31
C GLY A 43 -21.06 -23.53 -13.01
N ALA A 44 -20.63 -22.26 -13.06
CA ALA A 44 -19.96 -21.63 -11.91
C ALA A 44 -20.91 -21.25 -10.77
N ILE A 45 -22.23 -21.24 -11.03
CA ILE A 45 -23.26 -20.92 -10.03
C ILE A 45 -24.25 -22.08 -10.00
N ASN A 46 -24.31 -22.80 -8.88
CA ASN A 46 -25.30 -23.82 -8.61
C ASN A 46 -26.09 -23.46 -7.35
N HIS A 47 -27.29 -22.92 -7.51
CA HIS A 47 -28.17 -22.60 -6.39
C HIS A 47 -28.76 -23.84 -5.70
N ALA A 48 -28.62 -25.02 -6.31
CA ALA A 48 -28.98 -26.31 -5.74
C ALA A 48 -27.76 -27.04 -5.14
N GLU A 49 -26.61 -26.37 -5.00
CA GLU A 49 -25.48 -26.92 -4.26
C GLU A 49 -25.86 -27.02 -2.78
N ASP A 50 -25.79 -28.25 -2.25
CA ASP A 50 -26.07 -28.48 -0.83
C ASP A 50 -25.11 -27.67 0.04
N THR A 51 -25.59 -27.20 1.18
CA THR A 51 -24.74 -26.46 2.13
C THR A 51 -23.60 -27.38 2.60
N VAL A 52 -22.38 -27.08 2.15
CA VAL A 52 -21.18 -27.77 2.61
C VAL A 52 -20.74 -27.15 3.93
N HIS A 53 -20.81 -27.92 5.00
CA HIS A 53 -20.20 -27.54 6.27
C HIS A 53 -18.71 -27.87 6.23
N THR A 54 -17.87 -26.85 6.24
CA THR A 54 -16.42 -26.97 6.40
C THR A 54 -16.04 -26.59 7.82
N ALA A 55 -15.14 -27.36 8.42
CA ALA A 55 -14.56 -27.06 9.73
C ALA A 55 -13.14 -26.57 9.53
N GLU A 56 -12.88 -25.34 9.96
CA GLU A 56 -11.55 -24.72 9.91
C GLU A 56 -11.04 -24.50 11.33
N HIS A 57 -9.78 -24.85 11.57
CA HIS A 57 -9.14 -24.64 12.86
C HIS A 57 -8.47 -23.26 12.90
N ALA A 58 -9.07 -22.31 13.61
CA ALA A 58 -8.49 -20.98 13.84
C ALA A 58 -7.89 -20.88 15.25
N GLY A 59 -6.74 -20.24 15.39
CA GLY A 59 -6.12 -20.00 16.70
C GLY A 59 -6.76 -18.88 17.52
N VAL A 60 -7.44 -17.93 16.87
CA VAL A 60 -8.19 -16.81 17.47
C VAL A 60 -9.35 -16.46 16.57
N VAL A 61 -10.52 -16.14 17.14
CA VAL A 61 -11.72 -15.70 16.41
C VAL A 61 -12.04 -14.25 16.75
N ILE A 62 -12.19 -13.39 15.74
CA ILE A 62 -12.62 -12.00 15.92
C ILE A 62 -14.06 -11.85 15.42
N ILE A 63 -14.97 -11.49 16.32
CA ILE A 63 -16.38 -11.22 16.02
C ILE A 63 -16.55 -9.71 15.81
N ALA A 64 -16.78 -9.31 14.57
CA ALA A 64 -17.06 -7.92 14.20
C ALA A 64 -18.56 -7.58 14.28
N ASP A 65 -19.43 -8.55 14.01
CA ASP A 65 -20.88 -8.42 14.09
C ASP A 65 -21.44 -9.38 15.15
N PRO A 66 -22.08 -8.89 16.23
CA PRO A 66 -22.69 -9.72 17.25
C PRO A 66 -23.84 -10.62 16.74
N HIS A 67 -24.41 -10.33 15.58
CA HIS A 67 -25.53 -11.09 15.00
C HIS A 67 -25.08 -12.18 14.02
N ALA A 68 -23.82 -12.13 13.57
CA ALA A 68 -23.29 -13.08 12.59
C ALA A 68 -22.97 -14.46 13.18
N VAL A 69 -22.85 -14.57 14.51
CA VAL A 69 -22.48 -15.83 15.19
C VAL A 69 -23.30 -16.04 16.46
N PRO A 70 -23.55 -17.30 16.86
CA PRO A 70 -24.17 -17.58 18.15
C PRO A 70 -23.29 -17.10 19.32
N PRO A 71 -23.83 -16.97 20.55
CA PRO A 71 -23.04 -16.59 21.71
C PRO A 71 -21.94 -17.61 22.05
N VAL A 72 -20.69 -17.30 21.67
CA VAL A 72 -19.50 -18.11 22.01
C VAL A 72 -18.72 -17.48 23.17
N LYS A 73 -18.18 -18.30 24.07
CA LYS A 73 -17.25 -17.89 25.15
C LYS A 73 -15.87 -18.48 24.90
N GLY A 74 -14.83 -17.75 25.25
CA GLY A 74 -13.43 -18.16 25.11
C GLY A 74 -12.51 -16.95 25.27
N GLU A 75 -11.30 -17.16 25.77
CA GLU A 75 -10.27 -16.10 25.84
C GLU A 75 -9.69 -15.76 24.47
N ASP A 76 -9.78 -16.72 23.54
CA ASP A 76 -9.46 -16.68 22.12
C ASP A 76 -10.59 -16.12 21.24
N VAL A 77 -11.71 -15.71 21.85
CA VAL A 77 -12.86 -15.11 21.15
C VAL A 77 -12.94 -13.61 21.45
N ILE A 78 -12.50 -12.81 20.49
CA ILE A 78 -12.36 -11.35 20.62
C ILE A 78 -13.56 -10.64 19.99
N ARG A 79 -14.06 -9.58 20.64
CA ARG A 79 -15.21 -8.80 20.17
C ARG A 79 -14.78 -7.40 19.74
N ALA A 80 -14.91 -7.11 18.45
CA ALA A 80 -14.52 -5.83 17.84
C ALA A 80 -15.66 -4.79 17.83
N TYR A 81 -16.87 -5.15 18.24
CA TYR A 81 -18.01 -4.24 18.28
C TYR A 81 -18.11 -3.46 19.62
N GLY A 82 -18.88 -2.37 19.59
CA GLY A 82 -19.19 -1.56 20.78
C GLY A 82 -20.39 -2.10 21.56
N PRO A 83 -20.66 -1.58 22.78
CA PRO A 83 -21.91 -1.89 23.47
C PRO A 83 -23.12 -1.48 22.62
N LYS A 84 -24.29 -2.09 22.83
CA LYS A 84 -25.53 -1.78 22.08
C LYS A 84 -25.90 -0.28 22.11
N ALA A 85 -25.52 0.43 23.15
CA ALA A 85 -25.77 1.87 23.31
C ALA A 85 -24.75 2.77 22.57
N ALA A 86 -23.70 2.21 21.94
CA ALA A 86 -22.71 3.01 21.24
C ALA A 86 -23.30 3.58 19.95
N LYS A 87 -23.08 4.88 19.72
CA LYS A 87 -23.44 5.52 18.45
C LYS A 87 -22.61 4.92 17.31
N PRO A 88 -23.18 4.78 16.09
CA PRO A 88 -22.43 4.41 14.91
C PRO A 88 -21.37 5.49 14.61
N ASP A 89 -20.10 5.12 14.73
CA ASP A 89 -18.96 5.97 14.41
C ASP A 89 -17.91 5.10 13.74
N VAL A 90 -17.61 5.42 12.47
CA VAL A 90 -16.71 4.62 11.62
C VAL A 90 -15.31 4.56 12.21
N TYR A 91 -14.80 5.66 12.77
CA TYR A 91 -13.46 5.69 13.36
C TYR A 91 -13.39 4.93 14.67
N ALA A 92 -14.45 4.97 15.48
CA ALA A 92 -14.57 4.15 16.67
C ALA A 92 -14.61 2.65 16.31
N MET A 93 -15.32 2.27 15.25
CA MET A 93 -15.35 0.89 14.75
C MET A 93 -13.96 0.44 14.26
N ILE A 94 -13.28 1.24 13.44
CA ILE A 94 -11.91 0.97 12.98
C ILE A 94 -10.95 0.81 14.17
N CYS A 95 -11.01 1.72 15.15
CA CYS A 95 -10.17 1.65 16.34
C CYS A 95 -10.43 0.38 17.17
N ARG A 96 -11.68 -0.07 17.30
CA ARG A 96 -11.99 -1.33 18.00
C ARG A 96 -11.52 -2.55 17.20
N GLY A 97 -11.62 -2.52 15.88
CA GLY A 97 -11.05 -3.54 14.99
C GLY A 97 -9.54 -3.66 15.17
N TYR A 98 -8.81 -2.55 15.21
CA TYR A 98 -7.38 -2.56 15.50
C TYR A 98 -7.07 -3.06 16.91
N ALA A 99 -7.83 -2.63 17.93
CA ALA A 99 -7.64 -3.15 19.28
C ALA A 99 -7.85 -4.68 19.34
N ALA A 100 -8.84 -5.21 18.61
CA ALA A 100 -9.08 -6.64 18.50
C ALA A 100 -7.94 -7.37 17.78
N ALA A 101 -7.42 -6.80 16.68
CA ALA A 101 -6.26 -7.33 15.98
C ALA A 101 -4.99 -7.33 16.87
N ALA A 102 -4.84 -6.32 17.73
CA ALA A 102 -3.75 -6.25 18.70
C ALA A 102 -3.80 -7.39 19.72
N GLN A 103 -5.00 -7.67 20.26
CA GLN A 103 -5.23 -8.79 21.18
C GLN A 103 -4.95 -10.13 20.49
N ALA A 104 -5.43 -10.32 19.26
CA ALA A 104 -5.13 -11.51 18.47
C ALA A 104 -3.63 -11.68 18.23
N MET A 105 -2.92 -10.58 17.92
CA MET A 105 -1.47 -10.59 17.76
C MET A 105 -0.74 -11.02 19.03
N VAL A 106 -1.20 -10.62 20.21
CA VAL A 106 -0.63 -11.04 21.51
C VAL A 106 -0.89 -12.53 21.76
N LEU A 107 -2.14 -12.99 21.59
CA LEU A 107 -2.49 -14.40 21.80
C LEU A 107 -1.73 -15.34 20.86
N LEU A 108 -1.47 -14.91 19.63
CA LEU A 108 -0.74 -15.69 18.63
C LEU A 108 0.79 -15.53 18.71
N SER A 109 1.30 -14.67 19.59
CA SER A 109 2.73 -14.31 19.61
C SER A 109 3.66 -15.42 20.12
N GLY A 110 3.15 -16.36 20.92
CA GLY A 110 3.92 -17.43 21.56
C GLY A 110 4.66 -18.39 20.62
N THR A 111 4.40 -18.32 19.32
CA THR A 111 5.01 -19.19 18.29
C THR A 111 6.01 -18.47 17.38
N SER A 112 6.17 -17.15 17.50
CA SER A 112 6.90 -16.33 16.51
C SER A 112 8.08 -15.57 17.11
N VAL A 113 9.31 -15.84 16.65
CA VAL A 113 10.48 -15.02 16.98
C VAL A 113 10.36 -13.65 16.28
N ARG A 114 10.40 -12.57 17.06
CA ARG A 114 10.40 -11.19 16.54
C ARG A 114 11.82 -10.66 16.42
N PRO A 115 12.18 -9.97 15.32
CA PRO A 115 13.43 -9.21 15.24
C PRO A 115 13.50 -8.16 16.35
N LYS A 116 14.70 -7.95 16.91
CA LYS A 116 14.98 -6.95 17.95
C LYS A 116 16.18 -6.08 17.56
N GLY A 117 16.26 -4.86 18.10
CA GLY A 117 17.36 -3.94 17.83
C GLY A 117 17.52 -3.61 16.35
N ARG A 118 18.77 -3.45 15.89
CA ARG A 118 19.08 -3.19 14.48
C ARG A 118 19.21 -4.50 13.71
N GLY A 119 18.53 -4.57 12.58
CA GLY A 119 18.69 -5.68 11.65
C GLY A 119 18.48 -5.23 10.20
N PHE A 120 18.87 -6.11 9.29
CA PHE A 120 18.77 -5.87 7.87
C PHE A 120 17.44 -6.41 7.33
N SER A 121 16.72 -5.61 6.55
CA SER A 121 15.64 -6.14 5.72
C SER A 121 16.25 -6.60 4.39
N PHE A 122 16.35 -7.92 4.18
CA PHE A 122 16.94 -8.52 2.98
C PHE A 122 16.06 -8.33 1.75
N SER A 123 16.02 -7.18 1.10
CA SER A 123 15.52 -7.09 -0.29
C SER A 123 15.84 -8.36 -1.11
N PRO A 124 14.86 -9.19 -1.58
CA PRO A 124 15.21 -10.32 -2.41
C PRO A 124 16.05 -9.78 -3.56
N PRO A 125 17.22 -10.36 -3.85
CA PRO A 125 18.10 -9.85 -4.87
C PRO A 125 17.31 -9.68 -6.16
N ASP A 126 17.61 -8.62 -6.90
CA ASP A 126 17.09 -8.48 -8.26
C ASP A 126 17.35 -9.81 -8.97
N PRO A 127 16.35 -10.41 -9.64
CA PRO A 127 16.45 -11.73 -10.27
C PRO A 127 17.59 -11.94 -11.29
N HIS A 128 18.56 -11.02 -11.41
CA HIS A 128 19.74 -11.08 -12.28
C HIS A 128 19.36 -11.51 -13.71
N LEU A 129 18.21 -11.01 -14.18
CA LEU A 129 17.74 -11.26 -15.52
C LEU A 129 18.78 -10.75 -16.53
N SER A 130 18.83 -11.42 -17.68
CA SER A 130 19.64 -10.95 -18.81
C SER A 130 19.32 -9.47 -19.10
N PRO A 131 20.33 -8.64 -19.43
CA PRO A 131 20.09 -7.28 -19.89
C PRO A 131 19.38 -7.24 -21.25
N GLU A 132 19.35 -8.36 -21.98
CA GLU A 132 18.60 -8.51 -23.24
C GLU A 132 17.08 -8.37 -22.99
N ILE A 133 16.43 -7.54 -23.82
CA ILE A 133 14.98 -7.33 -23.76
C ILE A 133 14.30 -8.51 -24.45
N ARG A 134 13.53 -9.28 -23.69
CA ARG A 134 12.80 -10.47 -24.16
C ARG A 134 11.37 -10.39 -23.66
N VAL A 135 10.47 -9.93 -24.51
CA VAL A 135 9.08 -9.63 -24.18
C VAL A 135 8.21 -10.87 -24.37
N GLY A 136 7.45 -11.23 -23.34
CA GLY A 136 6.34 -12.18 -23.46
C GLY A 136 4.99 -11.46 -23.42
N VAL A 137 4.15 -11.70 -24.41
CA VAL A 137 2.80 -11.13 -24.52
C VAL A 137 1.77 -12.20 -24.18
N PHE A 138 0.97 -11.96 -23.16
CA PHE A 138 -0.09 -12.86 -22.71
C PHE A 138 -1.43 -12.16 -22.81
N VAL A 139 -2.36 -12.75 -23.55
CA VAL A 139 -3.68 -12.16 -23.79
C VAL A 139 -4.78 -13.04 -23.22
N CYS A 140 -5.50 -12.50 -22.25
CA CYS A 140 -6.56 -13.18 -21.52
C CYS A 140 -7.92 -12.94 -22.19
N ARG A 141 -8.55 -14.02 -22.65
CA ARG A 141 -9.91 -14.00 -23.24
C ARG A 141 -11.02 -13.84 -22.20
N CYS A 142 -10.68 -13.99 -20.92
CA CYS A 142 -11.61 -13.92 -19.81
C CYS A 142 -12.80 -14.89 -20.00
N ASN A 143 -12.48 -16.13 -20.36
CA ASN A 143 -13.41 -17.20 -20.70
C ASN A 143 -14.44 -16.78 -21.75
N ASP A 144 -14.00 -16.01 -22.74
CA ASP A 144 -14.82 -15.51 -23.84
C ASP A 144 -16.08 -14.72 -23.39
N SER A 145 -16.08 -14.19 -22.15
CA SER A 145 -17.25 -13.55 -21.53
C SER A 145 -17.78 -12.31 -22.25
N LEU A 146 -16.98 -11.71 -23.14
CA LEU A 146 -17.37 -10.61 -24.02
C LEU A 146 -17.12 -10.94 -25.50
N GLY A 147 -16.96 -12.23 -25.81
CA GLY A 147 -16.60 -12.73 -27.14
C GLY A 147 -15.10 -12.69 -27.44
N TRP A 148 -14.73 -13.37 -28.53
CA TRP A 148 -13.39 -13.49 -29.08
C TRP A 148 -13.48 -13.72 -30.59
N SER A 149 -12.58 -13.12 -31.39
CA SER A 149 -12.59 -13.29 -32.86
C SER A 149 -11.31 -13.94 -33.39
N GLU A 150 -11.41 -14.57 -34.55
CA GLU A 150 -10.26 -15.16 -35.26
C GLU A 150 -9.20 -14.11 -35.64
N GLU A 151 -9.60 -12.86 -35.90
CA GLU A 151 -8.67 -11.76 -36.18
C GLU A 151 -7.83 -11.39 -34.95
N MET A 152 -8.43 -11.40 -33.74
CA MET A 152 -7.70 -11.20 -32.49
C MET A 152 -6.74 -12.36 -32.25
N GLU A 153 -7.18 -13.59 -32.49
CA GLU A 153 -6.34 -14.78 -32.37
C GLU A 153 -5.14 -14.74 -33.31
N SER A 154 -5.39 -14.47 -34.59
CA SER A 154 -4.35 -14.37 -35.62
C SER A 154 -3.36 -13.23 -35.33
N TYR A 155 -3.84 -12.09 -34.83
CA TYR A 155 -2.97 -10.98 -34.44
C TYR A 155 -2.04 -11.38 -33.31
N VAL A 156 -2.57 -11.98 -32.23
CA VAL A 156 -1.75 -12.37 -31.07
C VAL A 156 -0.69 -13.38 -31.46
N LEU A 157 -1.07 -14.45 -32.17
CA LEU A 157 -0.13 -15.47 -32.62
C LEU A 157 0.93 -14.90 -33.58
N GLY A 158 0.58 -13.89 -34.36
CA GLY A 158 1.49 -13.20 -35.27
C GLY A 158 2.51 -12.28 -34.57
N LEU A 159 2.43 -12.06 -33.25
CA LEU A 159 3.38 -11.24 -32.50
C LEU A 159 4.69 -11.98 -32.20
N GLU A 160 4.68 -13.30 -32.09
CA GLU A 160 5.88 -14.06 -31.77
C GLU A 160 6.94 -13.93 -32.86
N GLY A 161 8.16 -13.58 -32.47
CA GLY A 161 9.27 -13.33 -33.39
C GLY A 161 9.33 -11.92 -33.98
N ARG A 162 8.40 -11.02 -33.62
CA ARG A 162 8.51 -9.59 -33.99
C ARG A 162 9.41 -8.86 -33.00
N ASP A 163 10.54 -8.34 -33.50
CA ASP A 163 11.52 -7.60 -32.72
C ASP A 163 11.94 -8.37 -31.43
N ASP A 164 11.73 -7.77 -30.26
CA ASP A 164 12.01 -8.32 -28.93
C ASP A 164 10.91 -9.28 -28.40
N VAL A 165 9.83 -9.52 -29.14
CA VAL A 165 8.73 -10.39 -28.69
C VAL A 165 9.11 -11.86 -28.91
N VAL A 166 9.51 -12.51 -27.83
CA VAL A 166 10.01 -13.89 -27.82
C VAL A 166 8.88 -14.91 -27.71
N HIS A 167 7.75 -14.52 -27.10
CA HIS A 167 6.64 -15.43 -26.84
C HIS A 167 5.33 -14.66 -26.89
N SER A 168 4.32 -15.23 -27.54
CA SER A 168 2.96 -14.71 -27.51
C SER A 168 1.99 -15.83 -27.18
N GLN A 169 1.02 -15.58 -26.30
CA GLN A 169 0.10 -16.64 -25.87
C GLN A 169 -1.28 -16.10 -25.51
N ILE A 170 -2.29 -16.84 -25.96
CA ILE A 170 -3.68 -16.63 -25.58
C ILE A 170 -4.00 -17.53 -24.38
N LEU A 171 -4.61 -16.95 -23.35
CA LEU A 171 -5.04 -17.61 -22.13
C LEU A 171 -6.56 -17.54 -22.02
N SER A 172 -7.23 -18.63 -21.66
CA SER A 172 -8.67 -18.60 -21.38
C SER A 172 -8.97 -17.63 -20.23
N ALA A 173 -8.28 -17.79 -19.09
CA ALA A 173 -8.30 -16.82 -18.00
C ALA A 173 -6.92 -16.75 -17.35
N ALA A 174 -6.34 -15.55 -17.20
CA ALA A 174 -5.07 -15.39 -16.51
C ALA A 174 -5.20 -15.57 -14.99
N CYS A 175 -6.35 -15.22 -14.40
CA CYS A 175 -6.53 -15.14 -12.95
C CYS A 175 -6.84 -16.47 -12.23
N VAL A 176 -6.84 -17.58 -12.96
CA VAL A 176 -7.02 -18.95 -12.43
C VAL A 176 -5.66 -19.66 -12.28
N PRO A 177 -5.56 -20.70 -11.42
CA PRO A 177 -4.32 -21.43 -11.19
C PRO A 177 -3.58 -21.88 -12.45
N GLU A 178 -4.31 -22.41 -13.42
CA GLU A 178 -3.80 -22.89 -14.68
C GLU A 178 -3.24 -21.74 -15.53
N GLY A 179 -3.94 -20.61 -15.53
CA GLY A 179 -3.59 -19.42 -16.30
C GLY A 179 -2.28 -18.78 -15.88
N TYR A 180 -2.13 -18.43 -14.60
CA TYR A 180 -0.88 -17.83 -14.15
C TYR A 180 0.27 -18.84 -14.13
N SER A 181 0.00 -20.14 -13.94
CA SER A 181 1.02 -21.20 -14.05
C SER A 181 1.55 -21.33 -15.48
N ALA A 182 0.71 -21.15 -16.50
CA ALA A 182 1.15 -21.09 -17.89
C ALA A 182 2.08 -19.91 -18.14
N ILE A 183 1.77 -18.73 -17.59
CA ILE A 183 2.66 -17.55 -17.66
C ILE A 183 4.02 -17.86 -17.01
N LEU A 184 4.01 -18.42 -15.80
CA LEU A 184 5.23 -18.79 -15.07
C LEU A 184 6.11 -19.76 -15.85
N ARG A 185 5.49 -20.77 -16.45
CA ARG A 185 6.17 -21.77 -17.27
C ARG A 185 6.82 -21.11 -18.49
N ALA A 186 6.07 -20.31 -19.24
CA ALA A 186 6.58 -19.61 -20.41
C ALA A 186 7.73 -18.65 -20.08
N VAL A 187 7.64 -17.90 -18.97
CA VAL A 187 8.73 -17.02 -18.50
C VAL A 187 10.02 -17.80 -18.31
N ARG A 188 9.96 -18.97 -17.66
CA ARG A 188 11.13 -19.79 -17.36
C ARG A 188 11.68 -20.50 -18.60
N GLU A 189 10.82 -21.13 -19.39
CA GLU A 189 11.22 -21.90 -20.57
C GLU A 189 11.80 -21.01 -21.67
N LYS A 190 11.26 -19.79 -21.85
CA LYS A 190 11.66 -18.86 -22.91
C LYS A 190 12.67 -17.81 -22.46
N GLY A 191 12.99 -17.76 -21.16
CA GLY A 191 13.89 -16.78 -20.57
C GLY A 191 13.40 -15.35 -20.78
N LEU A 192 12.12 -15.10 -20.49
CA LEU A 192 11.52 -13.77 -20.66
C LEU A 192 12.06 -12.79 -19.62
N THR A 193 12.28 -11.54 -20.03
CA THR A 193 12.75 -10.47 -19.14
C THR A 193 11.72 -9.36 -18.96
N ARG A 194 10.72 -9.27 -19.85
CA ARG A 194 9.61 -8.32 -19.80
C ARG A 194 8.28 -9.02 -20.07
N LEU A 195 7.21 -8.50 -19.48
CA LEU A 195 5.90 -9.11 -19.52
C LEU A 195 4.84 -8.09 -19.94
N VAL A 196 4.02 -8.42 -20.92
CA VAL A 196 2.77 -7.70 -21.25
C VAL A 196 1.61 -8.64 -20.95
N LEU A 197 0.73 -8.22 -20.05
CA LEU A 197 -0.52 -8.92 -19.76
C LEU A 197 -1.71 -8.07 -20.24
N ALA A 198 -2.25 -8.45 -21.40
CA ALA A 198 -3.51 -7.92 -21.90
C ALA A 198 -4.67 -8.69 -21.26
N SER A 199 -5.43 -8.06 -20.36
CA SER A 199 -6.51 -8.72 -19.63
C SER A 199 -7.63 -7.75 -19.23
N CYS A 200 -8.22 -7.96 -18.07
CA CYS A 200 -9.10 -6.97 -17.45
C CYS A 200 -8.29 -5.90 -16.71
N VAL A 201 -8.95 -5.11 -15.85
CA VAL A 201 -8.27 -4.17 -14.96
C VAL A 201 -7.37 -4.94 -13.98
N CYS A 202 -6.08 -5.00 -14.29
CA CYS A 202 -5.01 -5.36 -13.37
C CYS A 202 -4.04 -4.17 -13.32
N CYS A 203 -3.44 -3.91 -12.16
CA CYS A 203 -2.42 -2.87 -12.04
C CYS A 203 -1.07 -3.49 -11.66
N PRO A 204 0.06 -2.91 -12.09
CA PRO A 204 1.41 -3.37 -11.73
C PRO A 204 1.79 -3.03 -10.28
N LEU A 205 0.82 -2.56 -9.50
CA LEU A 205 1.02 -2.14 -8.13
C LEU A 205 0.79 -3.36 -7.22
N ASP A 206 1.79 -3.67 -6.38
CA ASP A 206 1.74 -4.73 -5.38
C ASP A 206 0.97 -4.29 -4.13
N PHE A 207 -0.28 -3.87 -4.33
CA PHE A 207 -1.25 -3.62 -3.26
C PHE A 207 -2.64 -4.10 -3.67
N VAL A 208 -3.40 -4.53 -2.67
CA VAL A 208 -4.81 -4.90 -2.80
C VAL A 208 -5.64 -3.66 -2.49
N CYS A 209 -6.26 -3.08 -3.53
CA CYS A 209 -7.23 -1.99 -3.38
C CYS A 209 -8.66 -2.53 -3.30
N SER A 210 -9.64 -1.65 -3.06
CA SER A 210 -11.06 -2.02 -3.06
C SER A 210 -11.57 -2.63 -4.39
N ALA A 211 -10.88 -2.37 -5.51
CA ALA A 211 -11.20 -2.97 -6.81
C ALA A 211 -10.46 -4.30 -7.08
N CYS A 212 -9.60 -4.75 -6.17
CA CYS A 212 -8.85 -5.99 -6.32
C CYS A 212 -9.68 -7.15 -5.75
N THR A 213 -9.97 -8.14 -6.60
CA THR A 213 -10.65 -9.38 -6.19
C THR A 213 -9.62 -10.43 -5.78
N ASP A 214 -10.04 -11.47 -5.08
CA ASP A 214 -9.16 -12.60 -4.72
C ASP A 214 -8.49 -13.23 -5.95
N GLN A 215 -9.22 -13.34 -7.06
CA GLN A 215 -8.69 -13.82 -8.34
C GLN A 215 -7.53 -12.93 -8.85
N ARG A 216 -7.68 -11.60 -8.77
CA ARG A 216 -6.62 -10.66 -9.18
C ARG A 216 -5.44 -10.70 -8.21
N SER A 217 -5.69 -10.84 -6.91
CA SER A 217 -4.66 -11.00 -5.89
C SER A 217 -3.83 -12.26 -6.13
N ARG A 218 -4.45 -13.40 -6.46
CA ARG A 218 -3.75 -14.63 -6.84
C ARG A 218 -2.86 -14.47 -8.07
N LEU A 219 -3.39 -13.84 -9.12
CA LEU A 219 -2.61 -13.55 -10.33
C LEU A 219 -1.38 -12.68 -10.02
N LYS A 220 -1.54 -11.63 -9.22
CA LYS A 220 -0.43 -10.76 -8.81
C LYS A 220 0.62 -11.51 -8.00
N GLU A 221 0.21 -12.39 -7.08
CA GLU A 221 1.14 -13.23 -6.31
C GLU A 221 1.99 -14.08 -7.27
N GLY A 222 1.36 -14.76 -8.22
CA GLY A 222 2.05 -15.52 -9.25
C GLY A 222 2.99 -14.66 -10.11
N LEU A 223 2.50 -13.54 -10.65
CA LEU A 223 3.26 -12.66 -11.53
C LEU A 223 4.43 -11.99 -10.84
N PHE A 224 4.25 -11.42 -9.65
CA PHE A 224 5.26 -10.56 -9.01
C PHE A 224 6.22 -11.31 -8.11
N ARG A 225 5.86 -12.53 -7.66
CA ARG A 225 6.72 -13.33 -6.79
C ARG A 225 7.14 -14.66 -7.40
N GLY A 226 6.39 -15.21 -8.35
CA GLY A 226 6.70 -16.50 -8.96
C GLY A 226 7.59 -16.42 -10.21
N THR A 227 7.48 -15.35 -11.00
CA THR A 227 8.15 -15.23 -12.32
C THR A 227 9.64 -14.94 -12.20
N GLY A 228 10.06 -14.25 -11.14
CA GLY A 228 11.39 -13.64 -11.11
C GLY A 228 11.53 -12.47 -12.09
N ILE A 229 10.44 -11.84 -12.53
CA ILE A 229 10.47 -10.55 -13.24
C ILE A 229 10.01 -9.48 -12.25
N SER A 230 10.82 -8.42 -12.10
CA SER A 230 10.44 -7.28 -11.24
C SER A 230 9.08 -6.73 -11.67
N ARG A 231 8.19 -6.45 -10.72
CA ARG A 231 6.84 -5.97 -11.03
C ARG A 231 6.79 -4.69 -11.87
N SER A 232 7.83 -3.86 -11.82
CA SER A 232 7.95 -2.67 -12.68
C SER A 232 8.23 -2.98 -14.13
N MET A 233 8.54 -4.24 -14.43
CA MET A 233 8.83 -4.79 -15.76
C MET A 233 7.66 -5.62 -16.31
N VAL A 234 6.50 -5.50 -15.66
CA VAL A 234 5.21 -6.05 -16.09
C VAL A 234 4.30 -4.91 -16.50
N GLU A 235 3.93 -4.85 -17.77
CA GLU A 235 2.91 -3.95 -18.29
C GLU A 235 1.55 -4.67 -18.34
N THR A 236 0.50 -3.99 -17.91
CA THR A 236 -0.87 -4.51 -17.95
C THR A 236 -1.76 -3.60 -18.78
N CYS A 237 -2.53 -4.14 -19.72
CA CYS A 237 -3.51 -3.37 -20.49
C CYS A 237 -4.93 -3.96 -20.38
N ASN A 238 -5.92 -3.08 -20.25
CA ASN A 238 -7.31 -3.42 -20.01
C ASN A 238 -8.06 -3.67 -21.34
N VAL A 239 -7.72 -4.73 -22.05
CA VAL A 239 -8.41 -5.09 -23.29
C VAL A 239 -9.87 -5.51 -23.05
N ARG A 240 -10.20 -6.08 -21.88
CA ARG A 240 -11.59 -6.44 -21.55
C ARG A 240 -12.51 -5.21 -21.57
N GLY A 241 -12.11 -4.15 -20.86
CA GLY A 241 -12.91 -2.94 -20.72
C GLY A 241 -12.80 -2.00 -21.92
N GLU A 242 -11.70 -2.00 -22.66
CA GLU A 242 -11.48 -1.02 -23.72
C GLU A 242 -11.70 -1.54 -25.14
N ALA A 243 -11.58 -2.85 -25.37
CA ALA A 243 -11.72 -3.48 -26.67
C ALA A 243 -12.85 -4.53 -26.68
N LEU A 244 -12.78 -5.58 -25.84
CA LEU A 244 -13.73 -6.70 -25.90
C LEU A 244 -15.18 -6.26 -25.66
N ARG A 245 -15.43 -5.24 -24.82
CA ARG A 245 -16.79 -4.69 -24.62
C ARG A 245 -17.44 -4.18 -25.92
N LEU A 246 -16.64 -3.79 -26.91
CA LEU A 246 -17.12 -3.24 -28.17
C LEU A 246 -17.39 -4.33 -29.20
N LEU A 247 -16.91 -5.56 -28.97
CA LEU A 247 -16.94 -6.62 -29.97
C LEU A 247 -18.37 -6.95 -30.45
N GLY A 248 -19.37 -6.84 -29.56
CA GLY A 248 -20.77 -7.07 -29.91
C GLY A 248 -21.46 -5.90 -30.63
N THR A 249 -20.91 -4.69 -30.58
CA THR A 249 -21.55 -3.47 -31.13
C THR A 249 -20.79 -2.84 -32.30
N ASP A 250 -19.47 -2.88 -32.25
CA ASP A 250 -18.56 -2.28 -33.23
C ASP A 250 -17.26 -3.14 -33.28
N PRO A 251 -17.29 -4.27 -34.02
CA PRO A 251 -16.16 -5.18 -34.13
C PRO A 251 -14.90 -4.48 -34.66
N ASP A 252 -15.03 -3.65 -35.70
CA ASP A 252 -13.91 -2.94 -36.31
C ASP A 252 -13.19 -2.03 -35.30
N ALA A 253 -13.95 -1.27 -34.51
CA ALA A 253 -13.37 -0.47 -33.43
C ALA A 253 -12.76 -1.36 -32.32
N ALA A 254 -13.38 -2.50 -32.00
CA ALA A 254 -12.84 -3.45 -31.04
C ALA A 254 -11.47 -3.99 -31.46
N HIS A 255 -11.31 -4.40 -32.73
CA HIS A 255 -10.06 -4.89 -33.29
C HIS A 255 -8.98 -3.82 -33.33
N ASN A 256 -9.31 -2.64 -33.87
CA ASN A 256 -8.37 -1.52 -33.95
C ASN A 256 -7.85 -1.13 -32.55
N ARG A 257 -8.74 -1.04 -31.55
CA ARG A 257 -8.33 -0.77 -30.16
C ARG A 257 -7.52 -1.90 -29.56
N PHE A 258 -7.90 -3.15 -29.80
CA PHE A 258 -7.20 -4.32 -29.29
C PHE A 258 -5.74 -4.35 -29.75
N GLN A 259 -5.51 -4.20 -31.07
CA GLN A 259 -4.18 -4.17 -31.66
C GLN A 259 -3.36 -2.99 -31.13
N GLY A 260 -3.92 -1.77 -31.18
CA GLY A 260 -3.23 -0.57 -30.72
C GLY A 260 -2.86 -0.61 -29.22
N LEU A 261 -3.72 -1.19 -28.38
CA LEU A 261 -3.42 -1.36 -26.95
C LEU A 261 -2.25 -2.32 -26.71
N ILE A 262 -2.22 -3.45 -27.42
CA ILE A 262 -1.14 -4.44 -27.27
C ILE A 262 0.18 -3.86 -27.77
N GLU A 263 0.17 -3.22 -28.95
CA GLU A 263 1.37 -2.63 -29.55
C GLU A 263 1.99 -1.55 -28.66
N ARG A 264 1.18 -0.62 -28.15
CA ARG A 264 1.63 0.40 -27.19
C ARG A 264 2.18 -0.22 -25.91
N SER A 265 1.56 -1.29 -25.41
CA SER A 265 2.03 -2.00 -24.23
C SER A 265 3.36 -2.72 -24.45
N VAL A 266 3.57 -3.34 -25.62
CA VAL A 266 4.86 -3.94 -26.00
C VAL A 266 5.95 -2.86 -26.08
N ASN A 267 5.67 -1.75 -26.76
CA ASN A 267 6.60 -0.61 -26.86
C ASN A 267 6.98 -0.06 -25.48
N ARG A 268 6.01 0.06 -24.57
CA ARG A 268 6.27 0.49 -23.19
C ARG A 268 7.10 -0.54 -22.43
N ALA A 269 6.79 -1.84 -22.56
CA ALA A 269 7.48 -2.91 -21.85
C ALA A 269 8.99 -2.94 -22.13
N ARG A 270 9.42 -2.59 -23.35
CA ARG A 270 10.84 -2.48 -23.74
C ARG A 270 11.64 -1.49 -22.89
N ARG A 271 11.00 -0.43 -22.38
CA ARG A 271 11.66 0.63 -21.62
C ARG A 271 11.61 0.43 -20.12
N LEU A 272 10.83 -0.56 -19.66
CA LEU A 272 10.69 -0.84 -18.24
C LEU A 272 12.03 -1.31 -17.66
N LYS A 273 12.33 -0.85 -16.46
CA LYS A 273 13.56 -1.16 -15.71
C LYS A 273 13.19 -1.81 -14.38
N PRO A 274 14.07 -2.64 -13.79
CA PRO A 274 13.80 -3.20 -12.48
C PRO A 274 13.73 -2.09 -11.42
N LEU A 275 13.02 -2.37 -10.34
CA LEU A 275 13.01 -1.47 -9.18
C LEU A 275 14.34 -1.56 -8.43
N PRO A 276 14.97 -0.43 -8.07
CA PRO A 276 16.10 -0.49 -7.18
C PRO A 276 15.66 -1.15 -5.88
N THR A 277 16.52 -1.99 -5.32
CA THR A 277 16.25 -2.67 -4.06
C THR A 277 17.21 -2.18 -2.99
N PRO A 278 17.08 -0.92 -2.55
CA PRO A 278 18.02 -0.34 -1.60
C PRO A 278 17.98 -1.17 -0.31
N ALA A 279 19.17 -1.55 0.11
CA ALA A 279 19.40 -2.35 1.28
C ALA A 279 19.25 -1.43 2.50
N ARG A 280 18.25 -1.70 3.36
CA ARG A 280 17.94 -0.80 4.48
C ARG A 280 18.11 -1.48 5.82
N ILE A 281 18.83 -0.78 6.70
CA ILE A 281 18.92 -1.13 8.11
C ILE A 281 17.63 -0.63 8.77
N TYR A 282 16.92 -1.56 9.39
CA TYR A 282 15.76 -1.25 10.22
C TYR A 282 16.15 -1.41 11.67
N ASN A 283 15.72 -0.45 12.48
CA ASN A 283 15.59 -0.65 13.90
C ASN A 283 14.19 -1.22 14.19
N PHE A 284 14.10 -2.32 14.94
CA PHE A 284 12.83 -2.98 15.26
C PHE A 284 12.26 -2.55 16.61
N THR A 285 12.97 -1.69 17.34
CA THR A 285 12.52 -1.11 18.60
C THR A 285 11.48 -0.02 18.35
N THR A 286 10.42 0.02 19.15
CA THR A 286 9.41 1.09 19.11
C THR A 286 9.56 2.02 20.30
N ALA A 287 9.68 3.33 20.08
CA ALA A 287 9.60 4.31 21.15
C ALA A 287 8.15 4.63 21.49
N VAL A 288 7.81 4.62 22.77
CA VAL A 288 6.53 5.12 23.30
C VAL A 288 6.82 6.31 24.19
N VAL A 289 6.33 7.48 23.81
CA VAL A 289 6.57 8.75 24.53
C VAL A 289 5.32 9.14 25.32
N GLY A 290 5.38 8.97 26.63
CA GLY A 290 4.34 9.40 27.57
C GLY A 290 3.80 8.28 28.47
N GLU A 291 3.00 8.70 29.45
CA GLU A 291 2.56 7.88 30.59
C GLU A 291 1.04 7.91 30.77
N SER A 292 0.30 8.20 29.70
CA SER A 292 -1.16 8.05 29.71
C SER A 292 -1.52 6.56 29.72
N GLU A 293 -2.74 6.23 30.14
CA GLU A 293 -3.24 4.85 30.08
C GLU A 293 -3.12 4.25 28.67
N SER A 294 -3.43 5.05 27.64
CA SER A 294 -3.21 4.67 26.24
C SER A 294 -1.75 4.36 25.93
N ALA A 295 -0.80 5.19 26.35
CA ALA A 295 0.63 4.97 26.09
C ALA A 295 1.17 3.72 26.82
N LEU A 296 0.80 3.53 28.08
CA LEU A 296 1.20 2.33 28.84
C LEU A 296 0.59 1.06 28.25
N THR A 297 -0.66 1.12 27.80
CA THR A 297 -1.28 0.01 27.08
C THR A 297 -0.56 -0.28 25.77
N CYS A 298 -0.14 0.76 25.01
CA CYS A 298 0.65 0.55 23.79
C CYS A 298 1.93 -0.25 24.09
N ALA A 299 2.68 0.21 25.10
CA ALA A 299 3.97 -0.38 25.46
C ALA A 299 3.82 -1.84 25.88
N LEU A 300 2.84 -2.15 26.73
CA LEU A 300 2.55 -3.53 27.15
C LEU A 300 2.12 -4.40 25.98
N THR A 301 1.17 -3.96 25.17
CA THR A 301 0.67 -4.76 24.03
C THR A 301 1.77 -5.08 23.03
N LEU A 302 2.66 -4.13 22.72
CA LEU A 302 3.83 -4.40 21.88
C LEU A 302 4.79 -5.41 22.53
N ALA A 303 5.07 -5.22 23.82
CA ALA A 303 6.00 -6.04 24.57
C ALA A 303 5.53 -7.50 24.74
N GLU A 304 4.24 -7.69 25.04
CA GLU A 304 3.55 -8.98 25.10
C GLU A 304 3.52 -9.67 23.73
N ALA A 305 3.44 -8.91 22.64
CA ALA A 305 3.58 -9.42 21.27
C ALA A 305 5.03 -9.75 20.86
N GLY A 306 5.99 -9.64 21.79
CA GLY A 306 7.40 -9.98 21.61
C GLY A 306 8.27 -8.85 21.05
N LEU A 307 7.73 -7.64 20.87
CA LEU A 307 8.45 -6.50 20.28
C LEU A 307 9.18 -5.69 21.34
N GLU A 308 10.35 -5.15 21.00
CA GLU A 308 11.14 -4.31 21.90
C GLU A 308 10.59 -2.88 21.97
N VAL A 309 10.51 -2.33 23.19
CA VAL A 309 9.89 -1.03 23.45
C VAL A 309 10.80 -0.17 24.32
N PHE A 310 11.04 1.08 23.88
CA PHE A 310 11.61 2.14 24.71
C PHE A 310 10.48 3.02 25.21
N LEU A 311 10.23 3.02 26.53
CA LEU A 311 9.18 3.80 27.14
C LEU A 311 9.78 5.04 27.84
N PHE A 312 9.36 6.23 27.41
CA PHE A 312 9.81 7.50 27.98
C PHE A 312 8.75 8.09 28.91
N GLY A 313 9.11 8.24 30.19
CA GLY A 313 8.27 8.83 31.22
C GLY A 313 8.58 10.31 31.49
N SER A 314 7.79 10.94 32.37
CA SER A 314 8.11 12.26 32.91
C SER A 314 8.87 12.09 34.23
N PRO A 315 9.90 12.91 34.50
CA PRO A 315 10.62 12.87 35.78
C PRO A 315 9.66 13.00 36.97
N GLY A 316 9.78 12.10 37.96
CA GLY A 316 9.00 12.14 39.21
C GLY A 316 7.60 11.54 39.16
N ASN A 317 7.10 11.09 38.00
CA ASN A 317 5.79 10.44 37.90
C ASN A 317 5.87 8.95 38.27
N ARG A 318 4.95 8.49 39.13
CA ARG A 318 4.93 7.14 39.71
C ARG A 318 3.97 6.16 39.01
N ARG A 319 3.23 6.59 37.98
CA ARG A 319 2.23 5.73 37.30
C ARG A 319 2.82 4.47 36.67
N ASN A 320 4.14 4.44 36.40
CA ASN A 320 4.81 3.30 35.78
C ASN A 320 5.44 2.34 36.82
N GLN A 321 5.19 2.53 38.12
CA GLN A 321 5.87 1.80 39.20
C GLN A 321 5.62 0.29 39.22
N GLY A 322 4.61 -0.22 38.49
CA GLY A 322 4.34 -1.65 38.34
C GLY A 322 4.63 -2.22 36.95
N LEU A 323 5.09 -1.40 36.00
CA LEU A 323 5.32 -1.84 34.63
C LEU A 323 6.69 -2.52 34.52
N SER A 324 6.71 -3.85 34.60
CA SER A 324 7.91 -4.66 34.42
C SER A 324 7.65 -5.70 33.33
N HIS A 325 8.40 -5.62 32.25
CA HIS A 325 8.37 -6.60 31.17
C HIS A 325 9.76 -6.67 30.52
N PRO A 326 10.30 -7.86 30.20
CA PRO A 326 11.66 -8.00 29.65
C PRO A 326 11.89 -7.26 28.32
N ASN A 327 10.83 -7.03 27.55
CA ASN A 327 10.90 -6.27 26.29
C ASN A 327 10.68 -4.76 26.45
N ILE A 328 10.51 -4.23 27.67
CA ILE A 328 10.33 -2.79 27.90
C ILE A 328 11.55 -2.23 28.63
N LEU A 329 12.26 -1.32 27.96
CA LEU A 329 13.27 -0.48 28.60
C LEU A 329 12.64 0.87 28.99
N LEU A 330 12.57 1.13 30.30
CA LEU A 330 11.96 2.34 30.84
C LEU A 330 13.01 3.43 31.10
N PHE A 331 12.84 4.58 30.45
CA PHE A 331 13.64 5.79 30.67
C PHE A 331 12.91 6.75 31.62
N ARG A 332 13.33 6.77 32.89
CA ARG A 332 12.70 7.55 33.97
C ARG A 332 13.18 9.01 34.02
N ASP A 333 14.47 9.20 33.80
CA ASP A 333 15.16 10.50 33.91
C ASP A 333 15.63 10.98 32.55
N ALA A 334 14.82 10.74 31.51
CA ALA A 334 15.07 11.20 30.16
C ALA A 334 13.87 12.00 29.65
N THR A 335 14.11 13.24 29.25
CA THR A 335 13.09 14.08 28.62
C THR A 335 13.28 14.05 27.11
N VAL A 336 12.25 13.64 26.38
CA VAL A 336 12.27 13.72 24.91
C VAL A 336 12.13 15.18 24.47
N LYS A 337 13.12 15.68 23.72
CA LYS A 337 13.21 17.06 23.23
C LYS A 337 12.75 17.20 21.78
N GLY A 338 12.83 16.12 21.00
CA GLY A 338 12.42 16.14 19.60
C GLY A 338 12.57 14.79 18.91
N LEU A 339 12.08 14.74 17.67
CA LEU A 339 12.12 13.55 16.82
C LEU A 339 12.62 13.92 15.43
N SER A 340 13.26 12.98 14.73
CA SER A 340 13.58 13.07 13.30
C SER A 340 13.57 11.68 12.66
N GLY A 341 13.61 11.60 11.34
CA GLY A 341 13.67 10.35 10.59
C GLY A 341 12.30 9.73 10.31
N THR A 342 12.30 8.46 9.89
CA THR A 342 11.11 7.78 9.37
C THR A 342 11.08 6.32 9.80
N LEU A 343 10.01 5.60 9.47
CA LEU A 343 9.85 4.18 9.72
C LEU A 343 11.14 3.39 9.46
N GLY A 344 11.66 2.75 10.50
CA GLY A 344 12.89 1.97 10.52
C GLY A 344 14.14 2.72 10.98
N ASP A 345 14.12 4.04 10.99
CA ASP A 345 15.29 4.90 11.24
C ASP A 345 14.87 6.25 11.85
N PHE A 346 14.11 6.19 12.95
CA PHE A 346 13.80 7.37 13.75
C PHE A 346 14.92 7.68 14.73
N GLN A 347 15.19 8.97 14.86
CA GLN A 347 16.05 9.53 15.89
C GLN A 347 15.18 10.18 16.96
N VAL A 348 15.39 9.78 18.21
CA VAL A 348 14.73 10.34 19.39
C VAL A 348 15.76 11.13 20.17
N PHE A 349 15.62 12.46 20.14
CA PHE A 349 16.50 13.36 20.88
C PHE A 349 16.04 13.45 22.32
N ILE A 350 16.89 13.01 23.25
CA ILE A 350 16.60 13.00 24.67
C ILE A 350 17.64 13.81 25.45
N ASP A 351 17.23 14.31 26.59
CA ASP A 351 18.11 14.88 27.61
C ASP A 351 18.00 13.99 28.85
N SER A 352 19.10 13.33 29.21
CA SER A 352 19.18 12.51 30.41
C SER A 352 20.26 13.04 31.34
N ASN A 353 19.84 13.45 32.54
CA ASN A 353 20.73 14.02 33.57
C ASN A 353 21.61 15.17 33.05
N GLY A 354 21.05 16.05 32.20
CA GLY A 354 21.75 17.20 31.63
C GLY A 354 22.68 16.85 30.46
N ARG A 355 22.65 15.61 29.97
CA ARG A 355 23.39 15.17 28.77
C ARG A 355 22.42 14.92 27.62
N ALA A 356 22.65 15.64 26.52
CA ALA A 356 21.94 15.38 25.28
C ALA A 356 22.41 14.03 24.69
N GLN A 357 21.45 13.20 24.29
CA GLN A 357 21.67 11.90 23.65
C GLN A 357 20.66 11.68 22.53
N THR A 358 21.05 10.89 21.53
CA THR A 358 20.17 10.49 20.43
C THR A 358 20.00 8.98 20.47
N LEU A 359 18.75 8.52 20.60
CA LEU A 359 18.39 7.12 20.52
C LEU A 359 17.80 6.80 19.16
N GLN A 360 18.06 5.59 18.68
CA GLN A 360 17.63 5.13 17.36
C GLN A 360 16.53 4.10 17.56
N VAL A 361 15.40 4.25 16.88
CA VAL A 361 14.22 3.37 16.96
C VAL A 361 13.57 3.26 15.57
N GLY A 362 12.73 2.27 15.31
CA GLY A 362 12.07 2.16 14.00
C GLY A 362 10.65 2.69 13.92
N ALA A 363 9.97 2.84 15.04
CA ALA A 363 8.67 3.49 15.09
C ALA A 363 8.56 4.31 16.37
N VAL A 364 7.67 5.31 16.35
CA VAL A 364 7.43 6.17 17.49
C VAL A 364 5.93 6.30 17.71
N ILE A 365 5.48 6.11 18.94
CA ILE A 365 4.11 6.37 19.39
C ILE A 365 4.16 7.51 20.39
N VAL A 366 3.41 8.58 20.12
CA VAL A 366 3.38 9.78 20.95
C VAL A 366 2.06 9.83 21.72
N GLY A 367 2.15 10.02 23.04
CA GLY A 367 1.00 10.27 23.90
C GLY A 367 0.38 11.64 23.67
N GLU A 368 -0.92 11.78 23.99
CA GLU A 368 -1.75 12.95 23.70
C GLU A 368 -1.12 14.30 24.09
N ARG A 369 -0.47 14.36 25.27
CA ARG A 369 0.13 15.59 25.83
C ARG A 369 1.33 16.11 25.03
N PHE A 370 1.99 15.24 24.26
CA PHE A 370 3.22 15.57 23.55
C PHE A 370 2.98 15.96 22.09
N ARG A 371 1.78 15.71 21.56
CA ARG A 371 1.44 15.93 20.14
C ARG A 371 1.72 17.36 19.62
N ARG A 372 1.49 18.39 20.45
CA ARG A 372 1.72 19.80 20.08
C ARG A 372 3.02 20.39 20.62
N LYS A 373 3.75 19.64 21.46
CA LYS A 373 4.93 20.12 22.21
C LYS A 373 6.23 19.50 21.72
N LEU A 374 6.15 18.34 21.07
CA LEU A 374 7.31 17.61 20.60
C LEU A 374 7.62 18.01 19.14
N PRO A 375 8.67 18.80 18.87
CA PRO A 375 9.04 19.17 17.52
C PRO A 375 9.54 17.95 16.75
N TYR A 376 9.03 17.79 15.53
CA TYR A 376 9.59 16.90 14.52
C TYR A 376 10.48 17.73 13.58
N TYR A 377 11.73 17.28 13.42
CA TYR A 377 12.74 17.90 12.58
C TYR A 377 12.87 17.07 11.29
N PRO A 378 12.42 17.59 10.13
CA PRO A 378 12.55 16.88 8.85
C PRO A 378 14.01 16.62 8.48
N GLN A 379 14.91 17.51 8.89
CA GLN A 379 16.34 17.42 8.70
C GLN A 379 17.05 18.17 9.83
N GLU A 380 18.26 17.73 10.17
CA GLU A 380 19.15 18.46 11.07
C GLU A 380 19.37 19.91 10.58
N GLY A 381 19.31 20.88 11.48
CA GLY A 381 19.44 22.31 11.16
C GLY A 381 18.18 22.99 10.64
N LEU A 382 17.12 22.25 10.27
CA LEU A 382 15.82 22.84 9.92
C LEU A 382 14.95 23.11 11.15
N LYS A 383 14.00 24.04 11.02
CA LYS A 383 13.06 24.37 12.09
C LYS A 383 12.12 23.18 12.32
N GLY A 384 12.02 22.76 13.58
CA GLY A 384 11.07 21.74 14.01
C GLY A 384 9.62 22.20 13.81
N SER A 385 8.75 21.26 13.45
CA SER A 385 7.31 21.49 13.26
C SER A 385 6.50 20.54 14.15
N ALA A 386 5.27 20.93 14.49
CA ALA A 386 4.37 20.06 15.23
C ALA A 386 3.83 18.96 14.31
N VAL A 387 3.71 17.75 14.84
CA VAL A 387 3.16 16.61 14.11
C VAL A 387 1.64 16.76 14.00
N ASN A 388 1.17 16.93 12.78
CA ASN A 388 -0.26 17.04 12.50
C ASN A 388 -0.87 15.65 12.26
N ALA A 389 -2.04 15.42 12.84
CA ALA A 389 -2.88 14.25 12.59
C ALA A 389 -4.33 14.72 12.44
N ALA A 390 -4.96 14.40 11.32
CA ALA A 390 -6.34 14.78 11.08
C ALA A 390 -7.09 13.55 10.59
N MET A 391 -8.28 13.32 11.15
CA MET A 391 -9.20 12.34 10.60
C MET A 391 -10.00 13.00 9.48
N GLN A 392 -10.34 12.24 8.44
CA GLN A 392 -11.19 12.74 7.36
C GLN A 392 -12.55 13.15 7.94
N LYS A 393 -13.05 14.31 7.52
CA LYS A 393 -14.37 14.81 7.93
C LYS A 393 -15.29 14.82 6.72
N LYS A 394 -16.57 14.49 6.92
CA LYS A 394 -17.57 14.57 5.85
C LYS A 394 -17.55 15.97 5.23
N GLY A 395 -17.43 16.05 3.91
CA GLY A 395 -17.40 17.31 3.16
C GLY A 395 -16.05 18.06 3.18
N VAL A 396 -14.99 17.51 3.80
CA VAL A 396 -13.66 18.13 3.80
C VAL A 396 -12.72 17.35 2.88
N THR A 397 -12.31 17.99 1.78
CA THR A 397 -11.32 17.45 0.83
C THR A 397 -9.89 17.76 1.29
N GLY A 398 -8.89 17.07 0.72
CA GLY A 398 -7.46 17.35 1.00
C GLY A 398 -6.90 16.81 2.32
N VAL A 399 -7.73 16.19 3.17
CA VAL A 399 -7.24 15.39 4.31
C VAL A 399 -7.01 13.96 3.80
N PRO A 400 -5.76 13.51 3.62
CA PRO A 400 -5.49 12.15 3.16
C PRO A 400 -6.10 11.15 4.15
N PHE A 401 -6.63 10.04 3.63
CA PHE A 401 -7.32 8.96 4.35
C PHE A 401 -6.48 8.39 5.52
N LEU A 402 -6.45 9.11 6.65
CA LEU A 402 -5.69 8.75 7.84
C LEU A 402 -6.56 7.93 8.76
N THR A 403 -6.05 6.76 9.13
CA THR A 403 -6.68 5.88 10.11
C THR A 403 -6.52 6.49 11.52
N PRO A 404 -7.42 6.16 12.47
CA PRO A 404 -7.32 6.62 13.85
C PRO A 404 -5.93 6.36 14.45
N GLY A 405 -5.25 7.43 14.84
CA GLY A 405 -3.91 7.36 15.45
C GLY A 405 -2.73 7.41 14.46
N ALA A 406 -2.97 7.37 13.14
CA ALA A 406 -1.90 7.57 12.15
C ALA A 406 -1.54 9.07 11.96
N THR A 407 -0.32 9.34 11.53
CA THR A 407 0.17 10.68 11.17
C THR A 407 0.64 10.72 9.72
N SER A 408 0.98 11.91 9.21
CA SER A 408 1.57 12.05 7.86
C SER A 408 2.98 11.45 7.77
N ILE A 409 3.66 11.24 8.90
CA ILE A 409 5.00 10.67 8.97
C ILE A 409 4.87 9.16 9.17
N SER A 410 5.41 8.39 8.22
CA SER A 410 5.28 6.93 8.24
C SER A 410 6.04 6.35 9.45
N GLY A 411 5.38 5.51 10.25
CA GLY A 411 5.95 4.93 11.47
C GLY A 411 5.82 5.81 12.73
N LEU A 412 5.23 7.01 12.60
CA LEU A 412 4.88 7.88 13.72
C LEU A 412 3.37 7.83 13.98
N PHE A 413 2.98 7.49 15.20
CA PHE A 413 1.59 7.27 15.60
C PHE A 413 1.22 8.06 16.86
N LEU A 414 -0.08 8.19 17.11
CA LEU A 414 -0.66 8.76 18.32
C LEU A 414 -1.34 7.66 19.13
N ALA A 415 -0.97 7.53 20.40
CA ALA A 415 -1.56 6.53 21.31
C ALA A 415 -3.07 6.79 21.55
N ALA A 416 -3.47 8.06 21.54
CA ALA A 416 -4.84 8.48 21.81
C ALA A 416 -5.27 9.54 20.77
N PRO A 417 -5.84 9.14 19.63
CA PRO A 417 -6.51 10.08 18.74
C PRO A 417 -7.67 10.78 19.48
N PRO A 418 -7.83 12.11 19.28
CA PRO A 418 -8.86 12.89 19.98
C PRO A 418 -10.26 12.53 19.48
N ASP A 419 -11.25 12.83 20.31
CA ASP A 419 -12.69 12.80 19.96
C ASP A 419 -13.28 11.43 19.56
N LEU A 420 -12.60 10.33 19.90
CA LEU A 420 -13.14 8.98 19.67
C LEU A 420 -13.85 8.39 20.90
N PRO A 421 -15.10 7.91 20.78
CA PRO A 421 -15.87 7.27 21.85
C PRO A 421 -15.43 5.81 22.07
N VAL A 422 -14.15 5.65 22.41
CA VAL A 422 -13.47 4.38 22.67
C VAL A 422 -12.62 4.54 23.93
N SER A 423 -12.48 3.49 24.74
CA SER A 423 -11.64 3.55 25.94
C SER A 423 -10.17 3.78 25.61
N GLU A 424 -9.43 4.45 26.51
CA GLU A 424 -8.00 4.71 26.35
C GLU A 424 -7.19 3.42 26.13
N ARG A 425 -7.51 2.33 26.85
CA ARG A 425 -6.88 1.02 26.61
C ARG A 425 -7.03 0.53 25.17
N LYS A 426 -8.24 0.64 24.58
CA LYS A 426 -8.49 0.21 23.20
C LYS A 426 -7.77 1.13 22.20
N LYS A 427 -7.71 2.44 22.46
CA LYS A 427 -6.91 3.37 21.64
C LYS A 427 -5.43 3.02 21.67
N GLY A 428 -4.90 2.72 22.86
CA GLY A 428 -3.52 2.28 23.04
C GLY A 428 -3.21 0.98 22.30
N ALA A 429 -4.04 -0.05 22.47
CA ALA A 429 -3.90 -1.32 21.74
C ALA A 429 -3.96 -1.13 20.21
N ALA A 430 -4.85 -0.24 19.74
CA ALA A 430 -4.94 0.10 18.32
C ALA A 430 -3.65 0.75 17.78
N ALA A 431 -3.07 1.71 18.51
CA ALA A 431 -1.80 2.33 18.13
C ALA A 431 -0.63 1.32 18.15
N ALA A 432 -0.61 0.40 19.11
CA ALA A 432 0.37 -0.69 19.16
C ALA A 432 0.33 -1.57 17.92
N VAL A 433 -0.85 -2.07 17.51
CA VAL A 433 -0.92 -2.93 16.33
C VAL A 433 -0.59 -2.18 15.04
N LEU A 434 -0.91 -0.88 14.94
CA LEU A 434 -0.51 -0.05 13.81
C LEU A 434 1.02 0.05 13.70
N ALA A 435 1.70 0.30 14.82
CA ALA A 435 3.16 0.30 14.87
C ALA A 435 3.76 -1.07 14.54
N ALA A 436 3.21 -2.15 15.11
CA ALA A 436 3.66 -3.51 14.85
C ALA A 436 3.45 -3.96 13.39
N ALA A 437 2.34 -3.55 12.77
CA ALA A 437 1.98 -3.94 11.40
C ALA A 437 2.81 -3.19 10.35
N VAL A 438 3.21 -1.94 10.63
CA VAL A 438 4.00 -1.15 9.69
C VAL A 438 5.48 -1.57 9.68
N MET A 439 5.98 -2.11 10.79
CA MET A 439 7.33 -2.67 10.89
C MET A 439 7.48 -3.88 9.96
N PRO A 440 8.55 -3.96 9.16
CA PRO A 440 8.75 -5.07 8.26
C PRO A 440 8.99 -6.37 9.04
N ARG A 441 8.37 -7.47 8.59
CA ARG A 441 8.68 -8.84 9.09
C ARG A 441 9.70 -9.57 8.22
N GLY A 442 10.18 -8.89 7.18
CA GLY A 442 11.03 -9.44 6.16
C GLY A 442 11.44 -8.36 5.16
N PRO A 443 11.87 -8.74 3.96
CA PRO A 443 12.32 -7.82 2.93
C PRO A 443 11.28 -6.79 2.49
N ARG A 444 11.70 -5.57 2.18
CA ARG A 444 10.85 -4.59 1.46
C ARG A 444 11.47 -4.20 0.14
N GLN A 445 10.77 -4.52 -0.93
CA GLN A 445 11.03 -4.01 -2.27
C GLN A 445 10.74 -2.49 -2.31
N SER A 446 11.50 -1.75 -3.13
CA SER A 446 11.17 -0.34 -3.36
C SER A 446 9.76 -0.23 -3.95
N LYS A 447 9.10 0.87 -3.64
CA LYS A 447 7.78 1.19 -4.16
C LYS A 447 7.82 1.50 -5.65
N GLY A 448 8.97 1.89 -6.20
CA GLY A 448 9.13 2.02 -7.64
C GLY A 448 8.31 3.13 -8.29
N TYR A 449 7.83 4.07 -7.49
CA TYR A 449 7.20 5.32 -7.95
C TYR A 449 7.79 6.50 -7.18
N THR A 450 8.96 6.32 -6.59
CA THR A 450 9.66 7.36 -5.85
C THR A 450 10.24 8.37 -6.83
N VAL A 451 10.07 9.65 -6.55
CA VAL A 451 10.67 10.73 -7.34
C VAL A 451 12.18 10.71 -7.15
N VAL A 452 12.93 10.93 -8.23
CA VAL A 452 14.39 11.11 -8.21
C VAL A 452 14.74 12.55 -8.52
N VAL A 453 15.90 13.01 -8.08
CA VAL A 453 16.41 14.35 -8.37
C VAL A 453 17.73 14.25 -9.11
N ASN A 454 17.81 14.85 -10.29
CA ASN A 454 19.05 15.03 -11.02
C ASN A 454 19.88 16.14 -10.36
N GLU A 455 20.95 15.75 -9.66
CA GLU A 455 21.86 16.67 -8.96
C GLU A 455 22.42 17.75 -9.89
N ALA A 456 22.81 17.39 -11.12
CA ALA A 456 23.47 18.30 -12.06
C ALA A 456 22.58 19.48 -12.50
N VAL A 457 21.26 19.31 -12.45
CA VAL A 457 20.27 20.32 -12.86
C VAL A 457 19.55 20.93 -11.65
N CYS A 458 19.69 20.33 -10.48
CA CYS A 458 19.07 20.82 -9.26
C CYS A 458 19.75 22.10 -8.77
N ARG A 459 18.97 23.16 -8.58
CA ARG A 459 19.47 24.45 -8.07
C ARG A 459 19.22 24.66 -6.56
N GLY A 460 18.79 23.63 -5.85
CA GLY A 460 18.57 23.70 -4.39
C GLY A 460 17.46 24.68 -3.95
N CYS A 461 16.48 25.01 -4.81
CA CYS A 461 15.56 26.12 -4.57
C CYS A 461 14.48 25.93 -3.48
N GLY A 462 14.33 24.74 -2.90
CA GLY A 462 13.37 24.51 -1.80
C GLY A 462 11.90 24.28 -2.19
N ARG A 463 11.49 24.52 -3.44
CA ARG A 463 10.07 24.38 -3.85
C ARG A 463 9.52 22.97 -3.63
N CYS A 464 10.30 21.96 -4.03
CA CYS A 464 9.92 20.56 -3.89
C CYS A 464 9.71 20.17 -2.42
N PHE A 465 10.58 20.65 -1.52
CA PHE A 465 10.47 20.47 -0.07
C PHE A 465 9.14 21.01 0.48
N ASN A 466 8.76 22.23 0.09
CA ASN A 466 7.56 22.89 0.61
C ASN A 466 6.25 22.22 0.19
N VAL A 467 6.21 21.57 -0.98
CA VAL A 467 4.98 20.93 -1.49
C VAL A 467 4.85 19.46 -1.13
N CYS A 468 5.86 18.86 -0.50
CA CYS A 468 5.83 17.44 -0.15
C CYS A 468 5.03 17.20 1.14
N PRO A 469 3.81 16.63 1.09
CA PRO A 469 3.01 16.42 2.29
C PRO A 469 3.57 15.30 3.19
N TYR A 470 4.52 14.52 2.66
CA TYR A 470 5.15 13.38 3.34
C TYR A 470 6.54 13.70 3.87
N GLN A 471 7.01 14.96 3.70
CA GLN A 471 8.33 15.42 4.15
C GLN A 471 9.48 14.52 3.66
N ALA A 472 9.34 13.97 2.45
CA ALA A 472 10.27 13.03 1.85
C ALA A 472 11.51 13.69 1.23
N ILE A 473 11.65 15.00 1.34
CA ILE A 473 12.71 15.75 0.65
C ILE A 473 13.62 16.37 1.70
N THR A 474 14.91 16.19 1.50
CA THR A 474 16.00 16.81 2.27
C THR A 474 16.97 17.48 1.29
N PHE A 475 18.02 18.12 1.82
CA PHE A 475 19.07 18.73 1.01
C PHE A 475 20.45 18.23 1.42
N GLU A 476 21.29 17.95 0.42
CA GLU A 476 22.69 17.60 0.58
C GLU A 476 23.58 18.60 -0.19
N ARG A 477 24.85 18.69 0.21
CA ARG A 477 25.82 19.56 -0.47
C ARG A 477 26.28 18.89 -1.76
N ASN A 478 26.20 19.60 -2.88
CA ASN A 478 26.75 19.13 -4.15
C ASN A 478 28.26 19.37 -4.24
N ALA A 479 28.88 18.79 -5.27
CA ALA A 479 30.33 18.88 -5.50
C ALA A 479 30.87 20.31 -5.66
N VAL A 480 30.02 21.28 -6.02
CA VAL A 480 30.40 22.70 -6.21
C VAL A 480 30.07 23.59 -5.00
N GLY A 481 29.71 22.99 -3.86
CA GLY A 481 29.46 23.71 -2.60
C GLY A 481 28.06 24.32 -2.47
N GLY A 482 27.20 24.13 -3.47
CA GLY A 482 25.77 24.43 -3.42
C GLY A 482 24.95 23.30 -2.77
N TRP A 483 23.63 23.39 -2.87
CA TRP A 483 22.70 22.39 -2.34
C TRP A 483 21.91 21.72 -3.46
N HIS A 484 21.64 20.44 -3.34
CA HIS A 484 20.66 19.74 -4.17
C HIS A 484 19.65 19.03 -3.29
N ALA A 485 18.43 18.86 -3.82
CA ALA A 485 17.41 18.09 -3.14
C ALA A 485 17.71 16.59 -3.24
N VAL A 486 17.42 15.86 -2.17
CA VAL A 486 17.48 14.41 -2.08
C VAL A 486 16.11 13.90 -1.64
N VAL A 487 15.64 12.81 -2.25
CA VAL A 487 14.35 12.22 -1.94
C VAL A 487 14.57 10.95 -1.14
N ASP A 488 14.03 10.90 0.08
CA ASP A 488 13.91 9.66 0.85
C ASP A 488 12.82 8.78 0.22
N GLU A 489 13.24 7.69 -0.41
CA GLU A 489 12.37 6.70 -1.05
C GLU A 489 11.32 6.10 -0.10
N ALA A 490 11.61 5.98 1.20
CA ALA A 490 10.70 5.39 2.17
C ALA A 490 9.52 6.32 2.49
N LEU A 491 9.81 7.62 2.58
CA LEU A 491 8.83 8.67 2.81
C LEU A 491 8.03 9.00 1.55
N CYS A 492 8.68 8.96 0.39
CA CYS A 492 8.05 9.32 -0.88
C CYS A 492 6.89 8.37 -1.22
N LYS A 493 5.72 8.95 -1.55
CA LYS A 493 4.54 8.21 -2.03
C LYS A 493 4.34 8.31 -3.54
N GLY A 494 5.24 8.99 -4.26
CA GLY A 494 5.15 9.13 -5.72
C GLY A 494 3.98 9.96 -6.21
N CYS A 495 3.48 10.91 -5.42
CA CYS A 495 2.35 11.75 -5.84
C CYS A 495 2.67 12.74 -6.96
N GLY A 496 3.96 12.99 -7.25
CA GLY A 496 4.38 13.88 -8.33
C GLY A 496 4.30 15.39 -8.03
N ASN A 497 3.83 15.81 -6.84
CA ASN A 497 3.72 17.25 -6.49
C ASN A 497 5.04 18.01 -6.63
N CYS A 498 6.18 17.37 -6.30
CA CYS A 498 7.49 17.99 -6.43
C CYS A 498 7.97 18.11 -7.87
N ILE A 499 7.54 17.21 -8.76
CA ILE A 499 7.83 17.27 -10.20
C ILE A 499 7.17 18.51 -10.79
N SER A 500 5.87 18.71 -10.52
CA SER A 500 5.08 19.80 -11.11
C SER A 500 5.51 21.21 -10.70
N VAL A 501 6.26 21.37 -9.60
CA VAL A 501 6.76 22.68 -9.15
C VAL A 501 8.25 22.90 -9.37
N CYS A 502 8.96 21.90 -9.91
CA CYS A 502 10.41 21.99 -10.11
C CYS A 502 10.72 22.90 -11.31
N PRO A 503 11.32 24.08 -11.11
CA PRO A 503 11.51 25.06 -12.19
C PRO A 503 12.65 24.68 -13.15
N SER A 504 13.45 23.68 -12.79
CA SER A 504 14.60 23.22 -13.57
C SER A 504 14.40 21.80 -14.10
N ASN A 505 13.20 21.23 -13.94
CA ASN A 505 12.88 19.83 -14.27
C ASN A 505 13.89 18.81 -13.69
N ALA A 506 14.51 19.17 -12.56
CA ALA A 506 15.47 18.29 -11.89
C ALA A 506 14.78 17.16 -11.13
N ALA A 507 13.52 17.34 -10.71
CA ALA A 507 12.75 16.30 -10.01
C ALA A 507 11.87 15.58 -11.02
N ASP A 508 11.98 14.25 -11.10
CA ASP A 508 11.20 13.46 -12.07
C ASP A 508 10.92 12.04 -11.57
N SER A 509 10.03 11.31 -12.26
CA SER A 509 9.79 9.90 -12.04
C SER A 509 10.80 9.06 -12.82
N PRO A 510 11.55 8.13 -12.20
CA PRO A 510 12.52 7.29 -12.89
C PRO A 510 11.89 6.31 -13.91
N TYR A 511 10.56 6.19 -13.93
CA TYR A 511 9.82 5.27 -14.80
C TYR A 511 8.86 5.95 -15.77
N ARG A 512 8.52 7.22 -15.51
CA ARG A 512 7.58 8.02 -16.31
C ARG A 512 8.12 9.44 -16.35
N ASP A 513 9.32 9.56 -16.89
CA ASP A 513 10.00 10.84 -16.99
C ASP A 513 9.28 11.76 -17.99
N GLN A 514 9.67 13.03 -18.01
CA GLN A 514 9.08 14.01 -18.90
C GLN A 514 9.22 13.60 -20.38
N ALA A 515 10.39 13.10 -20.79
CA ALA A 515 10.64 12.67 -22.16
C ALA A 515 9.69 11.53 -22.57
N TYR A 516 9.45 10.59 -21.68
CA TYR A 516 8.47 9.53 -21.86
C TYR A 516 7.05 10.08 -22.02
N LEU A 517 6.65 11.10 -21.24
CA LEU A 517 5.33 11.70 -21.34
C LEU A 517 5.15 12.48 -22.65
N GLU A 518 6.15 13.25 -23.05
CA GLU A 518 6.17 14.00 -24.31
C GLU A 518 6.05 13.07 -25.51
N GLN A 519 6.84 11.99 -25.54
CA GLN A 519 6.74 10.99 -26.60
C GLN A 519 5.36 10.30 -26.62
N LEU A 520 4.79 9.97 -25.45
CA LEU A 520 3.46 9.38 -25.39
C LEU A 520 2.39 10.34 -25.93
N LEU A 521 2.52 11.64 -25.66
CA LEU A 521 1.63 12.66 -26.22
C LEU A 521 1.80 12.77 -27.74
N GLU A 522 3.04 12.77 -28.25
CA GLU A 522 3.30 12.76 -29.69
C GLU A 522 2.67 11.54 -30.36
N GLU A 523 2.85 10.34 -29.81
CA GLU A 523 2.27 9.09 -30.33
C GLU A 523 0.74 9.11 -30.33
N VAL A 524 0.12 9.74 -29.31
CA VAL A 524 -1.35 9.88 -29.23
C VAL A 524 -1.89 10.96 -30.15
N LEU A 525 -1.14 12.03 -30.40
CA LEU A 525 -1.54 13.15 -31.26
C LEU A 525 -1.25 12.89 -32.75
N ALA A 526 -0.29 12.02 -33.06
CA ALA A 526 0.05 11.60 -34.41
C ALA A 526 -0.78 10.40 -34.91
N SER A 527 -1.46 9.69 -34.01
CA SER A 527 -2.46 8.65 -34.31
C SER A 527 -3.87 9.21 -34.38
#